data_AF-A0A6S6S188-F1
#
_entry.id   AF-A0A6S6S188-F1
#
_cell.length_a   1.000
_cell.length_b   1.000
_cell.length_c   1.000
_cell.angle_alpha   90.00
_cell.angle_beta   90.00
_cell.angle_gamma   90.00
#
_symmetry.space_group_name_H-M   'P 1'
#
loop_
_entity.id
_entity.type
_entity.pdbx_description
1 polymer ?
#
loop_
_entity_poly.entity_id
_entity_poly.type
_entity_poly.pdbx_seq_one_letter_code
_entity_poly.pdbx_strand_id
1 'polypeptide(L)' 'MGITLFAIGLFDININSDFFYAWVTQILIPVLPKNSVIIMDNATFHKKQSIQQVIIDAGHMM' A
#
# COMPACT_ATOMS: atom_id res chain seq x y z
N MET A 1 22.95 -7.02 -8.01
CA MET A 1 21.85 -6.04 -7.93
C MET A 1 21.10 -6.31 -6.65
N GLY A 2 21.01 -5.32 -5.76
CA GLY A 2 20.43 -5.48 -4.42
C GLY A 2 18.93 -5.26 -4.39
N ILE A 3 18.31 -5.65 -3.28
CA ILE A 3 16.90 -5.36 -2.98
C ILE A 3 16.83 -3.87 -2.64
N THR A 4 16.06 -3.08 -3.40
CA THR A 4 15.83 -1.67 -3.08
C THR A 4 14.51 -1.54 -2.36
N LEU A 5 14.56 -1.06 -1.12
CA LEU A 5 13.36 -0.67 -0.40
C LEU A 5 12.87 0.68 -0.95
N PHE A 6 11.57 0.77 -1.23
CA PHE A 6 10.91 2.01 -1.65
C PHE A 6 9.59 2.16 -0.91
N ALA A 7 9.01 3.37 -0.92
CA ALA A 7 7.81 3.73 -0.16
C ALA A 7 7.93 3.47 1.36
N ILE A 8 9.11 3.72 1.94
CA ILE A 8 9.39 3.46 3.37
C ILE A 8 8.68 4.50 4.25
N GLY A 9 7.98 4.06 5.28
CA GLY A 9 7.45 4.90 6.36
C GLY A 9 7.83 4.35 7.74
N LEU A 10 8.32 5.20 8.63
CA LEU A 10 8.61 4.88 10.03
C LEU A 10 7.67 5.68 10.92
N PHE A 11 6.95 4.99 11.79
CA PHE A 11 5.93 5.58 12.65
C PHE A 11 6.10 5.06 14.08
N ASP A 12 6.13 5.96 15.06
CA ASP A 12 6.18 5.62 16.49
C ASP A 12 4.79 5.37 17.10
N ILE A 13 3.84 4.94 16.25
CA ILE A 13 2.44 4.70 16.61
C ILE A 13 1.95 3.39 15.98
N ASN A 14 0.87 2.84 16.55
CA ASN A 14 0.20 1.68 15.94
C ASN A 14 -0.42 2.06 14.60
N ILE A 15 -0.17 1.23 13.57
CA ILE A 15 -0.79 1.40 12.26
C ILE A 15 -2.21 0.86 12.28
N ASN A 16 -3.16 1.71 11.91
CA ASN A 16 -4.55 1.34 11.70
C ASN A 16 -4.90 1.49 10.20
N SER A 17 -6.15 1.19 9.84
CA SER A 17 -6.61 1.25 8.45
C SER A 17 -6.51 2.64 7.83
N ASP A 18 -6.62 3.72 8.60
CA ASP A 18 -6.61 5.08 8.07
C ASP A 18 -5.17 5.56 7.80
N PHE A 19 -4.24 5.25 8.71
CA PHE A 19 -2.80 5.46 8.46
C PHE A 19 -2.33 4.63 7.27
N PHE A 20 -2.74 3.37 7.18
CA PHE A 20 -2.38 2.52 6.06
C PHE A 20 -2.97 3.04 4.73
N TYR A 21 -4.24 3.46 4.73
CA TYR A 21 -4.86 4.08 3.55
C TYR A 21 -4.11 5.35 3.09
N ALA A 22 -3.72 6.23 4.04
CA ALA A 22 -2.94 7.41 3.72
C ALA A 22 -1.58 7.04 3.12
N TRP A 23 -0.89 6.05 3.69
CA TRP A 23 0.38 5.56 3.15
C TRP A 23 0.24 4.97 1.74
N VAL A 24 -0.80 4.15 1.49
CA VAL A 24 -1.06 3.57 0.17
C VAL A 24 -1.25 4.66 -0.88
N THR A 25 -2.08 5.66 -0.57
CA THR A 25 -2.47 6.70 -1.54
C THR A 25 -1.42 7.77 -1.75
N GLN A 26 -0.70 8.16 -0.69
CA GLN A 26 0.23 9.28 -0.73
C GLN A 26 1.68 8.86 -0.98
N ILE A 27 2.04 7.61 -0.66
CA ILE A 27 3.44 7.14 -0.73
C ILE A 27 3.59 5.98 -1.71
N LEU A 28 2.80 4.91 -1.57
CA LEU A 28 2.99 3.70 -2.37
C LEU A 28 2.58 3.88 -3.84
N ILE A 29 1.33 4.26 -4.10
CA ILE A 29 0.79 4.38 -5.47
C ILE A 29 1.61 5.33 -6.36
N PRO A 30 2.03 6.53 -5.91
CA PRO A 30 2.77 7.46 -6.75
C PRO A 30 4.10 6.94 -7.30
N VAL A 31 4.71 5.94 -6.64
CA VAL A 31 6.02 5.38 -7.03
C VAL A 31 5.92 3.96 -7.59
N LEU A 32 4.72 3.37 -7.62
CA LEU A 32 4.50 2.02 -8.13
C LEU A 32 4.61 1.98 -9.67
N PRO A 33 5.32 0.99 -10.23
CA PRO A 33 5.24 0.70 -11.66
C PRO A 33 3.81 0.36 -12.07
N LYS A 34 3.42 0.75 -13.29
CA LYS A 34 2.10 0.42 -13.86
C LYS A 34 1.86 -1.10 -13.84
N ASN A 35 0.61 -1.50 -13.59
CA ASN A 35 0.16 -2.90 -13.60
C ASN A 35 0.89 -3.81 -12.59
N SER A 36 1.44 -3.24 -11.51
CA SER A 36 2.04 -4.01 -10.41
C SER A 36 1.04 -4.91 -9.69
N VAL A 37 1.56 -6.01 -9.13
CA VAL A 37 0.86 -6.89 -8.19
C VAL A 37 1.34 -6.57 -6.78
N ILE A 38 0.41 -6.32 -5.86
CA ILE A 38 0.69 -5.99 -4.47
C ILE A 38 0.40 -7.21 -3.60
N ILE A 39 1.44 -7.74 -2.95
CA ILE A 39 1.33 -8.87 -2.02
C ILE A 39 1.54 -8.32 -0.60
N MET A 40 0.58 -8.56 0.29
CA MET A 40 0.60 -8.13 1.68
C MET A 40 0.44 -9.32 2.62
N ASP A 41 0.89 -9.18 3.86
CA ASP A 41 0.53 -10.11 4.92
C ASP A 41 -0.98 -9.99 5.28
N ASN A 42 -1.51 -11.02 5.94
CA ASN A 42 -2.95 -11.18 6.18
C ASN A 42 -3.47 -10.34 7.38
N ALA A 43 -3.07 -9.08 7.48
CA ALA A 43 -3.61 -8.16 8.48
C ALA A 43 -5.05 -7.76 8.15
N THR A 44 -5.92 -7.69 9.17
CA THR A 44 -7.36 -7.42 8.97
C THR A 44 -7.63 -6.04 8.37
N PHE A 45 -6.80 -5.04 8.66
CA PHE A 45 -6.96 -3.69 8.15
C PHE A 45 -6.61 -3.54 6.65
N HIS A 46 -5.83 -4.47 6.08
CA HIS A 46 -5.58 -4.52 4.63
C HIS A 46 -6.84 -4.86 3.82
N LYS A 47 -7.82 -5.53 4.43
CA LYS A 47 -9.05 -6.01 3.78
C LYS A 47 -10.14 -4.94 3.68
N LYS A 48 -9.89 -3.71 4.12
CA LYS A 48 -10.87 -2.62 4.00
C LYS A 48 -11.10 -2.33 2.51
N GLN A 49 -12.34 -2.43 2.07
CA GLN A 49 -12.71 -2.27 0.65
C GLN A 49 -12.20 -0.96 0.03
N SER A 50 -12.10 0.11 0.82
CA SER A 50 -11.57 1.40 0.33
C SER A 50 -10.11 1.32 -0.11
N ILE A 51 -9.28 0.52 0.57
CA ILE A 51 -7.87 0.31 0.22
C ILE A 51 -7.77 -0.53 -1.05
N GLN A 52 -8.59 -1.57 -1.13
CA GLN A 52 -8.67 -2.43 -2.30
C GLN A 52 -9.04 -1.65 -3.56
N GLN A 53 -10.08 -0.83 -3.45
CA GLN A 53 -10.59 -0.05 -4.57
C GLN A 53 -9.57 0.98 -5.07
N VAL A 54 -8.88 1.70 -4.17
CA VAL A 54 -7.92 2.72 -4.61
C VAL A 54 -6.70 2.12 -5.33
N ILE A 55 -6.31 0.89 -4.98
CA ILE A 55 -5.26 0.13 -5.68
C ILE A 55 -5.75 -0.28 -7.08
N ILE A 56 -6.97 -0.81 -7.19
CA ILE A 56 -7.56 -1.24 -8.47
C ILE A 56 -7.80 -0.04 -9.40
N ASP A 57 -8.33 1.07 -8.87
CA ASP A 57 -8.58 2.31 -9.63
C ASP A 57 -7.28 2.93 -10.15
N ALA A 58 -6.15 2.71 -9.46
CA ALA A 58 -4.82 3.09 -9.92
C ALA A 58 -4.23 2.14 -10.99
N GLY A 59 -4.94 1.07 -11.37
CA GLY A 59 -4.52 0.11 -12.37
C GLY A 59 -3.60 -0.99 -11.85
N HIS A 60 -3.65 -1.28 -10.55
CA HIS A 60 -2.87 -2.35 -9.91
C HIS A 60 -3.74 -3.53 -9.49
N MET A 61 -3.10 -4.67 -9.20
CA MET A 61 -3.74 -5.90 -8.74
C MET A 61 -3.30 -6.24 -7.32
N MET A 62 -4.11 -7.01 -6.61
CA MET A 62 -3.85 -7.51 -5.25
C MET A 62 -4.08 -9.01 -5.18
#